data_AF-A0A3B3UB01-F1
#
_entry.id   AF-A0A3B3UB01-F1
#
_cell.length_a   1.000
_cell.length_b   1.000
_cell.length_c   1.000
_cell.angle_alpha   90.00
_cell.angle_beta   90.00
_cell.angle_gamma   90.00
#
_symmetry.space_group_name_H-M   'P 1'
#
loop_
_entity.id
_entity.type
_entity.pdbx_description
1 polymer ?
#
loop_
_entity_poly.entity_id
_entity_poly.type
_entity_poly.pdbx_seq_one_letter_code
_entity_poly.pdbx_strand_id
1 'polypeptide(L)'
;FCLHPPECCAVLDLTVRPPHIVFILADDLGWYDVGYHSSEIRTPNLDKLSAQGVRLENYYVQPVCTPSRNQLMTGRYQVRPEYRHARTVLPFYTQKRTNLRYAQQNN
;
A
#
# COMPACT_ATOMS: atom_id res chain seq x y z
N PHE A 1 -11.58 4.02 -42.93
CA PHE A 1 -10.68 5.14 -43.23
C PHE A 1 -10.24 5.78 -41.93
N CYS A 2 -9.16 5.30 -41.34
CA CYS A 2 -8.47 6.01 -40.27
C CYS A 2 -7.39 6.87 -40.96
N LEU A 3 -7.61 8.18 -41.03
CA LEU A 3 -6.70 9.15 -41.66
C LEU A 3 -5.79 9.76 -40.60
N HIS A 4 -4.87 8.98 -40.03
CA HIS A 4 -3.76 9.53 -39.22
C HIS A 4 -2.43 8.88 -39.67
N PRO A 5 -1.35 9.68 -39.81
CA PRO A 5 -0.07 9.23 -40.35
C PRO A 5 0.61 8.17 -39.46
N PRO A 6 1.43 7.26 -40.04
CA PRO A 6 2.04 6.13 -39.34
C PRO A 6 3.16 6.48 -38.33
N GLU A 7 3.33 7.74 -37.95
CA GLU A 7 4.39 8.18 -37.04
C GLU A 7 4.03 8.03 -35.54
N CYS A 8 2.77 7.70 -35.22
CA CYS A 8 2.33 7.37 -33.85
C CYS A 8 2.40 5.87 -33.52
N CYS A 9 3.22 5.09 -34.24
CA CYS A 9 3.67 3.80 -33.71
C CYS A 9 4.57 4.09 -32.51
N ALA A 10 3.95 4.16 -31.32
CA ALA A 10 4.66 4.25 -30.06
C ALA A 10 5.76 3.18 -30.08
N VAL A 11 6.99 3.64 -30.10
CA VAL A 11 8.18 2.82 -29.94
C VAL A 11 7.99 2.10 -28.62
N LEU A 12 7.59 0.83 -28.68
CA LEU A 12 7.70 -0.09 -27.56
C LEU A 12 9.20 -0.27 -27.38
N ASP A 13 9.76 0.58 -26.53
CA ASP A 13 11.16 0.50 -26.16
C ASP A 13 11.35 -0.79 -25.35
N LEU A 14 11.72 -1.85 -26.08
CA LEU A 14 12.03 -3.19 -25.57
C LEU A 14 13.26 -3.20 -24.65
N THR A 15 13.93 -2.06 -24.46
CA THR A 15 15.08 -1.89 -23.58
C THR A 15 14.74 -1.23 -22.24
N VAL A 16 13.48 -0.83 -22.02
CA VAL A 16 13.05 -0.27 -20.74
C VAL A 16 13.07 -1.36 -19.68
N ARG A 17 14.14 -1.36 -18.89
CA ARG A 17 14.21 -2.15 -17.66
C ARG A 17 12.98 -1.80 -16.82
N PRO A 18 12.30 -2.80 -16.22
CA PRO A 18 11.14 -2.54 -15.39
C PRO A 18 11.54 -1.53 -14.30
N PRO A 19 10.70 -0.53 -14.01
CA PRO A 19 11.01 0.45 -12.99
C PRO A 19 11.16 -0.23 -11.63
N HIS A 20 12.11 0.25 -10.83
CA HIS A 20 12.22 -0.17 -9.44
C HIS A 20 11.13 0.50 -8.62
N ILE A 21 10.26 -0.31 -8.00
CA ILE A 21 9.19 0.17 -7.12
C ILE A 21 9.66 0.01 -5.67
N VAL A 22 9.81 1.13 -4.96
CA VAL A 22 10.21 1.16 -3.55
C VAL A 22 9.09 1.78 -2.72
N PHE A 23 8.59 1.04 -1.75
CA PHE A 23 7.61 1.55 -0.77
C PHE A 23 8.34 1.96 0.50
N ILE A 24 8.22 3.23 0.89
CA ILE A 24 8.72 3.77 2.16
C ILE A 24 7.51 4.03 3.05
N LEU A 25 7.36 3.26 4.13
CA LEU A 25 6.28 3.40 5.09
C LEU A 25 6.86 3.82 6.45
N ALA A 26 6.51 5.02 6.90
CA ALA A 26 6.83 5.51 8.24
C ALA A 26 5.73 5.09 9.24
N ASP A 27 6.13 4.64 10.43
CA ASP A 27 5.20 4.30 11.53
C ASP A 27 4.88 5.56 12.32
N ASP A 28 3.61 5.74 12.69
CA ASP A 28 3.10 6.86 13.48
C ASP A 28 3.44 8.28 12.97
N LEU A 29 3.77 8.44 11.69
CA LEU A 29 4.01 9.76 11.08
C LEU A 29 2.70 10.52 10.89
N GLY A 30 2.52 11.59 11.65
CA GLY A 30 1.34 12.44 11.64
C GLY A 30 1.29 13.42 10.46
N TRP A 31 0.10 14.01 10.24
CA TRP A 31 -0.13 14.98 9.17
C TRP A 31 0.78 16.21 9.27
N TYR A 32 1.06 16.69 10.49
CA TYR A 32 1.87 17.89 10.74
C TYR A 32 3.34 17.60 11.08
N ASP A 33 3.83 16.38 10.83
CA ASP A 33 5.22 15.99 11.14
C ASP A 33 6.19 16.17 9.95
N VAL A 34 5.67 16.64 8.82
CA VAL A 34 6.42 16.84 7.57
C VAL A 34 6.52 18.32 7.21
N GLY A 35 7.71 18.76 6.80
CA GLY A 35 8.00 20.16 6.49
C GLY A 35 7.05 20.74 5.44
N TYR A 36 6.66 19.94 4.46
CA TYR A 36 5.70 20.31 3.44
C TYR A 36 4.24 20.53 3.93
N HIS A 37 3.93 20.19 5.19
CA HIS A 37 2.69 20.54 5.90
C HIS A 37 2.94 21.54 7.04
N SER A 38 3.99 22.37 6.91
CA SER A 38 4.35 23.40 7.89
C SER A 38 4.76 22.85 9.26
N SER A 39 5.41 21.69 9.30
CA SER A 39 6.01 21.16 10.53
C SER A 39 7.20 21.99 10.99
N GLU A 40 7.44 22.01 12.30
CA GLU A 40 8.70 22.48 12.88
C GLU A 40 9.86 21.49 12.60
N ILE A 41 9.53 20.23 12.31
CA ILE A 41 10.49 19.17 12.01
C ILE A 41 11.01 19.35 10.58
N ARG A 42 12.33 19.44 10.44
CA ARG A 42 12.99 19.60 9.14
C ARG A 42 13.10 18.25 8.42
N THR A 43 12.34 18.07 7.34
CA THR A 43 12.32 16.84 6.53
C THR A 43 12.80 17.06 5.09
N PRO A 44 14.05 17.54 4.87
CA PRO A 44 14.49 18.05 3.56
C PRO A 44 14.43 17.02 2.42
N ASN A 45 14.57 15.73 2.72
CA ASN A 45 14.46 14.67 1.70
C ASN A 45 13.01 14.41 1.30
N LEU A 46 12.07 14.44 2.26
CA LEU A 46 10.65 14.29 1.98
C LEU A 46 10.10 15.52 1.25
N ASP A 47 10.56 16.71 1.63
CA ASP A 47 10.14 17.96 0.99
C ASP A 47 10.57 17.98 -0.48
N LYS A 48 11.80 17.56 -0.80
CA LYS A 48 12.29 17.40 -2.18
C LYS A 48 11.47 16.39 -2.97
N LEU A 49 11.17 15.22 -2.39
CA LEU A 49 10.32 14.21 -3.04
C LEU A 49 8.92 14.75 -3.31
N SER A 50 8.35 15.49 -2.37
CA SER A 50 7.02 16.11 -2.51
C SER A 50 6.98 17.17 -3.62
N ALA A 51 8.08 17.91 -3.83
CA ALA A 51 8.17 18.96 -4.84
C ALA A 51 8.42 18.42 -6.26
N GLN A 52 9.04 17.25 -6.38
CA GLN A 52 9.33 16.61 -7.67
C GLN A 52 8.25 15.60 -8.08
N GLY A 53 7.43 15.14 -7.13
CA GLY A 53 6.45 14.09 -7.31
C GLY A 53 5.00 14.57 -7.21
N VAL A 54 4.11 13.62 -6.97
CA VAL A 54 2.68 13.87 -6.72
C VAL A 54 2.41 13.75 -5.24
N ARG A 55 1.62 14.69 -4.70
CA ARG A 55 1.19 14.71 -3.30
C ARG A 55 -0.26 14.25 -3.21
N LEU A 56 -0.53 13.37 -2.25
CA LEU A 56 -1.88 12.95 -1.92
C LEU A 56 -2.34 13.75 -0.71
N GLU A 57 -3.27 14.68 -0.91
CA GLU A 57 -3.82 15.50 0.18
C GLU A 57 -4.93 14.76 0.97
N ASN A 58 -5.42 13.64 0.43
CA ASN A 58 -6.43 12.80 1.07
C ASN A 58 -6.02 11.33 0.99
N TYR A 59 -5.37 10.82 2.04
CA TYR A 59 -5.04 9.41 2.22
C TYR A 59 -5.55 8.92 3.57
N TYR A 60 -6.21 7.76 3.58
CA TYR A 60 -6.86 7.21 4.76
C TYR A 60 -6.13 5.96 5.23
N VAL A 61 -5.85 5.90 6.52
CA VAL A 61 -5.18 4.77 7.18
C VAL A 61 -6.03 4.25 8.34
N GLN A 62 -5.73 3.04 8.78
CA GLN A 62 -6.31 2.49 10.01
C GLN A 62 -5.57 3.08 11.23
N PRO A 63 -6.24 3.26 12.37
CA PRO A 63 -5.62 3.84 13.57
C PRO A 63 -4.60 2.91 14.27
N VAL A 64 -4.30 1.75 13.69
CA VAL A 64 -3.36 0.76 14.24
C VAL A 64 -2.46 0.25 13.11
N CYS A 65 -1.17 0.05 13.41
CA CYS A 65 -0.14 -0.35 12.44
C CYS A 65 -0.45 -1.69 11.75
N THR A 66 -0.92 -2.71 12.48
CA THR A 66 -1.23 -4.04 11.94
C THR A 66 -2.29 -4.00 10.83
N PRO A 67 -3.51 -3.47 11.05
CA PRO A 67 -4.49 -3.39 9.98
C PRO A 67 -4.05 -2.43 8.86
N SER A 68 -3.31 -1.34 9.16
CA SER A 68 -2.77 -0.43 8.13
C SER A 68 -1.80 -1.14 7.17
N ARG A 69 -0.79 -1.84 7.71
CA ARG A 69 0.19 -2.62 6.94
C ARG A 69 -0.48 -3.75 6.15
N ASN A 70 -1.45 -4.43 6.75
CA ASN A 70 -2.17 -5.49 6.07
C ASN A 70 -2.97 -4.96 4.86
N GLN A 71 -3.60 -3.77 4.96
CA GLN A 71 -4.28 -3.13 3.82
C GLN A 71 -3.29 -2.80 2.70
N LEU A 72 -2.14 -2.22 3.04
CA LEU A 72 -1.10 -1.89 2.08
C LEU A 72 -0.57 -3.12 1.34
N MET A 73 -0.27 -4.21 2.06
CA MET A 73 0.33 -5.42 1.47
C MET A 73 -0.66 -6.26 0.67
N THR A 74 -1.94 -6.23 1.02
CA THR A 74 -2.96 -7.12 0.38
C THR A 74 -3.87 -6.39 -0.60
N GLY A 75 -3.91 -5.05 -0.56
CA GLY A 75 -4.87 -4.25 -1.31
C GLY A 75 -6.32 -4.46 -0.86
N ARG A 76 -6.55 -5.10 0.30
CA ARG A 76 -7.89 -5.42 0.81
C ARG A 76 -8.20 -4.62 2.05
N TYR A 77 -9.36 -3.97 2.05
CA TYR A 77 -9.88 -3.30 3.24
C TYR A 77 -10.05 -4.30 4.38
N GLN A 78 -9.63 -3.91 5.58
CA GLN A 78 -9.76 -4.77 6.76
C GLN A 78 -11.20 -4.67 7.25
N VAL A 79 -11.92 -5.78 7.21
CA VAL A 79 -13.19 -5.91 7.94
C VAL A 79 -12.85 -5.89 9.42
N ARG A 80 -13.56 -5.05 10.19
CA ARG A 80 -13.31 -4.78 11.62
C ARG A 80 -12.81 -6.04 12.34
N PRO A 81 -11.54 -6.09 12.78
CA PRO A 81 -11.14 -7.08 13.75
C PRO A 81 -11.81 -6.66 15.05
N GLU A 82 -12.90 -7.34 15.36
CA GLU A 82 -13.56 -7.23 16.66
C GLU A 82 -12.47 -7.38 17.73
N TYR A 83 -12.47 -6.50 18.72
CA TYR A 83 -11.46 -6.35 19.77
C TYR A 83 -11.41 -7.58 20.72
N ARG A 84 -11.25 -8.77 20.17
CA ARG A 84 -11.14 -10.03 20.89
C ARG A 84 -10.00 -10.84 20.28
N HIS A 85 -8.79 -10.43 20.65
CA HIS A 85 -7.53 -11.11 20.36
C HIS A 85 -7.08 -11.03 18.90
N ALA A 86 -5.84 -10.59 18.70
CA ALA A 86 -5.10 -10.58 17.45
C ALA A 86 -5.05 -11.96 16.76
N ARG A 87 -6.14 -12.36 16.11
CA ARG A 87 -6.28 -13.61 15.34
C ARG A 87 -6.53 -13.33 13.85
N THR A 88 -6.26 -12.12 13.39
CA THR A 88 -6.22 -11.80 11.95
C THR A 88 -4.76 -11.56 11.55
N VAL A 89 -3.91 -12.52 11.92
CA VAL A 89 -2.56 -12.63 11.40
C VAL A 89 -2.65 -13.62 10.23
N LEU A 90 -2.52 -13.09 9.01
CA LEU A 90 -2.30 -13.79 7.74
C LEU A 90 -3.50 -14.61 7.19
N PRO A 91 -4.21 -14.13 6.15
CA PRO A 91 -5.18 -14.93 5.42
C PRO A 91 -4.56 -16.18 4.76
N PHE A 92 -3.22 -16.25 4.66
CA PHE A 92 -2.53 -17.40 4.07
C PHE A 92 -2.41 -18.61 5.01
N TYR A 93 -2.44 -18.42 6.34
CA TYR A 93 -2.19 -19.51 7.30
C TYR A 93 -3.47 -20.12 7.88
N THR A 94 -4.59 -19.39 7.84
CA THR A 94 -5.86 -19.85 8.43
C THR A 94 -6.59 -20.87 7.57
N GLN A 95 -6.44 -20.85 6.24
CA GLN A 95 -7.17 -21.76 5.33
C GLN A 95 -6.78 -23.23 5.52
N LYS A 96 -5.53 -23.53 5.91
CA LYS A 96 -5.12 -24.90 6.27
C LYS A 96 -5.69 -25.37 7.61
N ARG A 97 -5.88 -24.49 8.59
CA ARG A 97 -6.40 -24.87 9.92
C ARG A 97 -7.91 -25.04 9.96
N THR A 98 -8.67 -24.26 9.19
CA THR A 98 -10.12 -24.44 9.11
C THR A 98 -10.49 -25.77 8.48
N ASN A 99 -9.79 -26.18 7.41
CA ASN A 99 -10.05 -27.46 6.73
C ASN A 99 -9.68 -28.67 7.59
N LEU A 100 -8.59 -28.60 8.38
CA LEU A 100 -8.22 -29.66 9.33
C LEU A 100 -9.19 -29.77 10.52
N ARG A 101 -9.73 -28.65 11.02
CA ARG A 101 -10.74 -28.68 12.09
C ARG A 101 -12.10 -29.16 11.61
N TYR A 102 -12.49 -28.82 10.38
CA TYR A 102 -13.71 -29.35 9.76
C TYR A 102 -13.60 -30.87 9.51
N ALA A 103 -12.41 -31.37 9.13
CA ALA A 103 -12.17 -32.81 8.99
C ALA A 103 -12.12 -33.56 10.34
N GLN A 104 -11.68 -32.91 11.43
CA GLN A 104 -11.64 -33.50 12.77
C GLN A 104 -12.98 -33.47 13.52
N GLN A 105 -13.92 -32.60 13.14
CA GLN A 105 -15.27 -32.53 13.73
C GLN A 105 -16.30 -33.44 13.03
N ASN A 106 -15.95 -34.02 11.87
CA ASN A 106 -16.79 -34.94 11.12
C ASN A 106 -16.24 -36.38 11.14
N ASN A 107 -15.45 -36.71 12.17
CA ASN A 107 -15.04 -38.05 12.57
C ASN A 107 -15.17 -38.17 14.09
#